data_AF-A0A7S2F9L3-F1
#
_entry.id   AF-A0A7S2F9L3-F1
#
_cell.length_a   1.000
_cell.length_b   1.000
_cell.length_c   1.000
_cell.angle_alpha   90.00
_cell.angle_beta   90.00
_cell.angle_gamma   90.00
#
_symmetry.space_group_name_H-M   'P 1'
#
loop_
_entity.id
_entity.type
_entity.pdbx_description
1 polymer ?
#
loop_
_entity_poly.entity_id
_entity_poly.type
_entity_poly.pdbx_seq_one_letter_code
_entity_poly.pdbx_strand_id
1 'polypeptide(L)'
;SDKASSDVHTLKPGGFANAASQDEFCRGTECTVVRLFDQSPRGNHLDPAPPGGAARHWDKGVNATKERLMVGSVPAYGAFFEGGMGYRILNASGVATGDEPESMYMVTSGRHFNGGCCFDYGNAETDAIDHGAGTMEALYFGSSQGWG
;
A
#
# COMPACT_ATOMS: atom_id res chain seq x y z
N SER A 1 8.88 17.70 -8.09
CA SER A 1 9.75 18.77 -8.63
C SER A 1 10.83 19.25 -7.65
N ASP A 2 10.50 19.42 -6.36
CA ASP A 2 11.31 20.12 -5.35
C ASP A 2 11.53 19.32 -4.05
N LYS A 3 11.08 18.07 -4.02
CA LYS A 3 11.10 17.16 -2.85
C LYS A 3 10.20 17.60 -1.69
N ALA A 4 9.29 18.56 -1.91
CA ALA A 4 8.23 18.84 -0.95
C ALA A 4 7.25 17.66 -0.85
N SER A 5 6.55 17.56 0.27
CA SER A 5 5.44 16.63 0.48
C SER A 5 4.20 17.39 0.94
N SER A 6 3.03 16.85 0.62
CA SER A 6 1.74 17.37 1.04
C SER A 6 0.78 16.22 1.29
N ASP A 7 0.05 16.29 2.39
CA ASP A 7 -0.96 15.30 2.74
C ASP A 7 -2.25 15.54 1.95
N VAL A 8 -2.84 14.45 1.43
CA VAL A 8 -4.16 14.50 0.80
C VAL A 8 -5.21 14.14 1.84
N HIS A 9 -5.82 15.16 2.43
CA HIS A 9 -6.91 14.98 3.37
C HIS A 9 -8.24 14.66 2.68
N THR A 10 -9.22 14.22 3.46
CA THR A 10 -10.60 14.05 3.01
C THR A 10 -11.29 15.40 2.81
N LEU A 11 -12.23 15.50 1.86
CA LEU A 11 -13.06 16.69 1.61
C LEU A 11 -13.83 17.17 2.86
N LYS A 12 -14.18 16.23 3.74
CA LYS A 12 -14.75 16.44 5.07
C LYS A 12 -14.41 15.23 5.95
N PRO A 13 -14.42 15.33 7.29
CA PRO A 13 -14.13 14.19 8.16
C PRO A 13 -14.96 12.95 7.80
N GLY A 14 -14.30 11.80 7.62
CA GLY A 14 -14.92 10.54 7.19
C GLY A 14 -15.41 10.50 5.74
N GLY A 15 -15.05 11.49 4.92
CA GLY A 15 -15.43 11.59 3.51
C GLY A 15 -14.38 11.04 2.54
N PHE A 16 -14.58 11.33 1.26
CA PHE A 16 -13.65 10.95 0.18
C PHE A 16 -12.38 11.82 0.19
N ALA A 17 -11.29 11.28 -0.34
CA ALA A 17 -10.04 12.00 -0.56
C ALA A 17 -10.23 13.23 -1.46
N ASN A 18 -9.52 14.32 -1.18
CA ASN A 18 -9.53 15.52 -1.99
C ASN A 18 -8.59 15.37 -3.21
N ALA A 19 -9.06 14.71 -4.27
CA ALA A 19 -8.27 14.55 -5.49
C ALA A 19 -7.79 15.88 -6.09
N ALA A 20 -8.55 16.96 -5.93
CA ALA A 20 -8.19 18.27 -6.47
C ALA A 20 -6.94 18.87 -5.80
N SER A 21 -6.72 18.65 -4.50
CA SER A 21 -5.49 19.10 -3.83
C SER A 21 -4.28 18.29 -4.30
N GLN A 22 -4.46 17.01 -4.59
CA GLN A 22 -3.42 16.18 -5.18
C GLN A 22 -3.08 16.64 -6.60
N ASP A 23 -4.09 16.92 -7.43
CA ASP A 23 -3.92 17.45 -8.79
C ASP A 23 -3.17 18.77 -8.78
N GLU A 24 -3.51 19.67 -7.86
CA GLU A 24 -2.85 20.96 -7.68
C GLU A 24 -1.38 20.80 -7.28
N PHE A 25 -1.11 19.96 -6.28
CA PHE A 25 0.25 19.72 -5.78
C PHE A 25 1.15 19.09 -6.84
N CYS A 26 0.60 18.16 -7.64
CA CYS A 26 1.34 17.43 -8.66
C CYS A 26 1.40 18.12 -10.03
N ARG A 27 0.80 19.30 -10.17
CA ARG A 27 0.70 20.00 -11.46
C ARG A 27 2.08 20.28 -12.04
N GLY A 28 2.32 19.78 -13.25
CA GLY A 28 3.56 20.01 -14.01
C GLY A 28 4.76 19.20 -13.51
N THR A 29 4.56 18.19 -12.66
CA THR A 29 5.62 17.29 -12.20
C THR A 29 5.07 15.88 -11.97
N GLU A 30 5.94 14.92 -11.68
CA GLU A 30 5.54 13.59 -11.23
C GLU A 30 5.50 13.57 -9.70
N CYS A 31 4.49 12.89 -9.16
CA CYS A 31 4.33 12.67 -7.73
C CYS A 31 4.37 11.18 -7.43
N THR A 32 4.95 10.86 -6.28
CA THR A 32 4.97 9.52 -5.71
C THR A 32 4.27 9.56 -4.36
N VAL A 33 3.47 8.54 -4.05
CA VAL A 33 2.91 8.37 -2.71
C VAL A 33 4.03 7.85 -1.79
N VAL A 34 4.43 8.64 -0.81
CA VAL A 34 5.55 8.32 0.09
C VAL A 34 5.10 7.77 1.45
N ARG A 35 3.79 7.82 1.73
CA ARG A 35 3.18 7.28 2.94
C ARG A 35 1.71 6.99 2.72
N LEU A 36 1.23 5.87 3.25
CA LEU A 36 -0.18 5.56 3.41
C LEU A 36 -0.53 5.64 4.90
N PHE A 37 -1.38 6.60 5.26
CA PHE A 37 -1.74 6.81 6.65
C PHE A 37 -2.80 5.79 7.12
N ASP A 38 -2.43 4.99 8.12
CA ASP A 38 -3.40 4.34 8.99
C ASP A 38 -4.29 5.40 9.68
N GLN A 39 -5.59 5.34 9.41
CA GLN A 39 -6.60 6.22 9.99
C GLN A 39 -7.06 5.78 11.39
N SER A 40 -6.62 4.61 11.84
CA SER A 40 -6.87 4.14 13.19
C SER A 40 -6.02 4.91 14.22
N PRO A 41 -6.39 4.89 15.50
CA PRO A 41 -5.56 5.44 16.57
C PRO A 41 -4.20 4.74 16.75
N ARG A 42 -3.93 3.60 16.07
CA ARG A 42 -2.67 2.86 16.20
C ARG A 42 -1.53 3.53 15.44
N GLY A 43 -1.82 4.28 14.38
CA GLY A 43 -0.80 4.99 13.60
C GLY A 43 0.15 4.06 12.86
N ASN A 44 -0.32 2.88 12.43
CA ASN A 44 0.45 1.90 11.68
C ASN A 44 0.63 2.33 10.20
N HIS A 45 1.19 3.51 9.98
CA HIS A 45 1.38 4.08 8.65
C HIS A 45 2.35 3.24 7.82
N LEU A 46 2.08 3.09 6.53
CA LEU A 46 2.92 2.32 5.62
C LEU A 46 3.79 3.26 4.80
N ASP A 47 5.10 3.06 4.87
CA ASP A 47 6.10 3.77 4.08
C ASP A 47 6.68 2.81 3.02
N PRO A 48 7.38 3.30 1.96
CA PRO A 48 8.04 2.43 1.00
C PRO A 48 8.84 1.32 1.69
N ALA A 49 8.63 0.08 1.26
CA ALA A 49 9.13 -1.08 2.00
C ALA A 49 10.67 -1.08 2.07
N PRO A 50 11.25 -1.44 3.23
CA PRO A 50 12.70 -1.56 3.37
C PRO A 50 13.24 -2.82 2.67
N PRO A 51 14.56 -2.89 2.43
CA PRO A 51 15.19 -4.12 1.99
C PRO A 51 14.89 -5.30 2.92
N GLY A 52 14.76 -6.49 2.33
CA GLY A 52 14.52 -7.75 3.03
C GLY A 52 15.18 -8.93 2.32
N GLY A 53 14.64 -10.14 2.55
CA GLY A 53 15.18 -11.38 1.98
C GLY A 53 15.03 -11.45 0.46
N ALA A 54 13.87 -11.06 -0.06
CA ALA A 54 13.53 -11.14 -1.49
C ALA A 54 14.05 -9.94 -2.30
N ALA A 55 14.01 -8.73 -1.74
CA ALA A 55 14.47 -7.50 -2.39
C ALA A 55 15.56 -6.82 -1.56
N ARG A 56 16.74 -6.58 -2.15
CA ARG A 56 17.90 -5.99 -1.45
C ARG A 56 17.96 -4.46 -1.51
N HIS A 57 16.93 -3.82 -2.01
CA HIS A 57 16.80 -2.37 -2.11
C HIS A 57 15.45 -1.94 -1.53
N TRP A 58 15.32 -0.64 -1.24
CA TRP A 58 14.02 -0.06 -0.91
C TRP A 58 13.06 -0.20 -2.09
N ASP A 59 11.80 -0.49 -1.79
CA ASP A 59 10.76 -0.42 -2.80
C ASP A 59 10.46 1.03 -3.18
N LYS A 60 9.86 1.20 -4.34
CA LYS A 60 9.37 2.50 -4.82
C LYS A 60 7.94 2.73 -4.32
N GLY A 61 7.59 3.98 -4.07
CA GLY A 61 6.17 4.33 -3.96
C GLY A 61 5.47 4.31 -5.32
N VAL A 62 4.14 4.19 -5.30
CA VAL A 62 3.30 4.28 -6.50
C VAL A 62 3.24 5.69 -7.05
N ASN A 63 3.06 5.82 -8.36
CA ASN A 63 2.77 7.11 -8.98
C ASN A 63 1.39 7.60 -8.52
N ALA A 64 1.35 8.80 -7.93
CA ALA A 64 0.16 9.30 -7.26
C ALA A 64 -1.02 9.57 -8.22
N THR A 65 -0.74 9.92 -9.49
CA THR A 65 -1.76 10.34 -10.45
C THR A 65 -2.13 9.24 -11.46
N LYS A 66 -1.57 8.03 -11.32
CA LYS A 66 -1.68 6.97 -12.33
C LYS A 66 -3.05 6.31 -12.39
N GLU A 67 -3.68 6.03 -11.25
CA GLU A 67 -5.00 5.41 -11.19
C GLU A 67 -6.06 6.40 -10.72
N ARG A 68 -6.56 7.23 -11.64
CA ARG A 68 -7.71 8.10 -11.35
C ARG A 68 -9.00 7.34 -11.57
N LEU A 69 -9.85 7.30 -10.55
CA LEU A 69 -11.16 6.65 -10.62
C LEU A 69 -12.25 7.48 -9.96
N MET A 70 -13.49 7.00 -10.06
CA MET A 70 -14.65 7.57 -9.38
C MET A 70 -15.09 6.63 -8.26
N VAL A 71 -15.18 7.14 -7.04
CA VAL A 71 -15.86 6.47 -5.93
C VAL A 71 -17.24 7.10 -5.80
N GLY A 72 -18.26 6.40 -6.31
CA GLY A 72 -19.56 7.02 -6.57
C GLY A 72 -19.43 8.14 -7.61
N SER A 73 -19.75 9.37 -7.23
CA SER A 73 -19.61 10.56 -8.09
C SER A 73 -18.41 11.44 -7.73
N VAL A 74 -17.49 10.95 -6.88
CA VAL A 74 -16.34 11.73 -6.39
C VAL A 74 -15.04 11.17 -6.97
N PRO A 75 -14.19 11.99 -7.62
CA PRO A 75 -12.90 11.54 -8.11
C PRO A 75 -11.95 11.22 -6.95
N ALA A 76 -11.19 10.14 -7.09
CA ALA A 76 -10.15 9.72 -6.17
C ALA A 76 -9.00 9.06 -6.94
N TYR A 77 -7.87 8.85 -6.25
CA TYR A 77 -6.73 8.12 -6.77
C TYR A 77 -6.56 6.79 -6.02
N GLY A 78 -6.47 5.70 -6.76
CA GLY A 78 -6.08 4.39 -6.26
C GLY A 78 -4.56 4.24 -6.26
N ALA A 79 -4.05 3.28 -5.49
CA ALA A 79 -2.63 2.92 -5.54
C ALA A 79 -2.37 1.97 -6.72
N PHE A 80 -1.75 2.47 -7.79
CA PHE A 80 -1.37 1.66 -8.94
C PHE A 80 0.01 1.04 -8.75
N PHE A 81 0.07 -0.21 -8.31
CA PHE A 81 1.32 -0.92 -8.06
C PHE A 81 1.94 -1.48 -9.35
N GLU A 82 3.25 -1.31 -9.50
CA GLU A 82 4.05 -1.95 -10.52
C GLU A 82 5.20 -2.73 -9.87
N GLY A 83 5.91 -3.55 -10.65
CA GLY A 83 7.03 -4.33 -10.14
C GLY A 83 8.07 -3.46 -9.40
N GLY A 84 8.41 -3.86 -8.18
CA GLY A 84 9.33 -3.13 -7.30
C GLY A 84 8.69 -1.96 -6.54
N MET A 85 7.35 -1.91 -6.48
CA MET A 85 6.62 -1.01 -5.59
C MET A 85 6.01 -1.79 -4.43
N GLY A 86 6.03 -1.19 -3.24
CA GLY A 86 5.57 -1.84 -2.02
C GLY A 86 5.63 -0.90 -0.84
N TYR A 87 4.76 -1.12 0.15
CA TYR A 87 4.74 -0.38 1.40
C TYR A 87 4.74 -1.35 2.57
N ARG A 88 5.43 -0.99 3.65
CA ARG A 88 5.52 -1.84 4.84
C ARG A 88 5.64 -0.98 6.09
N ILE A 89 5.12 -1.52 7.18
CA ILE A 89 5.51 -1.16 8.54
C ILE A 89 6.04 -2.42 9.20
N LEU A 90 7.26 -2.34 9.75
CA LEU A 90 7.91 -3.50 10.38
C LEU A 90 7.51 -3.68 11.85
N ASN A 91 7.17 -2.59 12.52
CA ASN A 91 6.79 -2.59 13.93
C ASN A 91 5.38 -2.00 14.08
N ALA A 92 4.39 -2.81 13.72
CA ALA A 92 2.99 -2.45 13.85
C ALA A 92 2.51 -2.64 15.30
N SER A 93 1.60 -1.78 15.73
CA SER A 93 0.95 -1.87 17.03
C SER A 93 -0.43 -2.49 16.86
N GLY A 94 -0.68 -3.64 17.51
CA GLY A 94 -2.03 -4.22 17.66
C GLY A 94 -2.52 -5.01 16.47
N VAL A 95 -1.58 -5.37 15.61
CA VAL A 95 -1.74 -6.45 14.64
C VAL A 95 -1.57 -7.77 15.42
N ALA A 96 -2.33 -8.78 15.04
CA ALA A 96 -2.30 -10.09 15.69
C ALA A 96 -0.90 -10.72 15.62
N THR A 97 -0.55 -11.49 16.64
CA THR A 97 0.73 -12.22 16.68
C THR A 97 0.53 -13.67 17.12
N GLY A 98 1.41 -14.56 16.67
CA GLY A 98 1.30 -15.99 16.98
C GLY A 98 0.04 -16.60 16.35
N ASP A 99 -0.86 -17.10 17.19
CA ASP A 99 -2.13 -17.74 16.79
C ASP A 99 -3.35 -16.88 17.20
N GLU A 100 -3.13 -15.58 17.41
CA GLU A 100 -4.22 -14.65 17.67
C GLU A 100 -5.11 -14.50 16.42
N PRO A 101 -6.44 -14.44 16.58
CA PRO A 101 -7.34 -14.31 15.44
C PRO A 101 -7.26 -12.90 14.82
N GLU A 102 -7.27 -12.82 13.50
CA GLU A 102 -7.38 -11.57 12.77
C GLU A 102 -8.37 -11.65 11.59
N SER A 103 -8.62 -10.49 10.98
CA SER A 103 -9.46 -10.37 9.79
C SER A 103 -9.04 -9.16 8.99
N MET A 104 -9.01 -9.33 7.67
CA MET A 104 -8.56 -8.31 6.75
C MET A 104 -9.41 -8.32 5.48
N TYR A 105 -9.47 -7.17 4.81
CA TYR A 105 -10.10 -7.05 3.50
C TYR A 105 -9.30 -6.07 2.65
N MET A 106 -9.30 -6.29 1.35
CA MET A 106 -8.72 -5.38 0.36
C MET A 106 -9.70 -5.23 -0.80
N VAL A 107 -9.86 -4.00 -1.29
CA VAL A 107 -10.54 -3.73 -2.56
C VAL A 107 -9.45 -3.52 -3.62
N THR A 108 -9.37 -4.42 -4.59
CA THR A 108 -8.38 -4.37 -5.67
C THR A 108 -9.03 -4.50 -7.04
N SER A 109 -8.33 -4.06 -8.08
CA SER A 109 -8.77 -4.21 -9.46
C SER A 109 -8.58 -5.66 -9.92
N GLY A 110 -9.67 -6.32 -10.30
CA GLY A 110 -9.64 -7.66 -10.88
C GLY A 110 -8.96 -7.76 -12.25
N ARG A 111 -8.43 -6.65 -12.78
CA ARG A 111 -7.80 -6.56 -14.11
C ARG A 111 -6.33 -6.18 -14.07
N HIS A 112 -5.81 -5.83 -12.89
CA HIS A 112 -4.42 -5.43 -12.74
C HIS A 112 -3.72 -6.40 -11.79
N PHE A 113 -3.08 -7.41 -12.38
CA PHE A 113 -2.32 -8.44 -11.68
C PHE A 113 -1.30 -9.07 -12.63
N ASN A 114 -0.39 -9.87 -12.09
CA ASN A 114 0.56 -10.66 -12.87
C ASN A 114 0.82 -12.03 -12.20
N GLY A 115 1.70 -12.83 -12.80
CA GLY A 115 2.13 -14.13 -12.28
C GLY A 115 3.37 -14.10 -11.37
N GLY A 116 3.84 -12.92 -10.98
CA GLY A 116 4.98 -12.76 -10.07
C GLY A 116 4.56 -12.84 -8.60
N CYS A 117 5.53 -13.09 -7.73
CA CYS A 117 5.36 -12.98 -6.29
C CYS A 117 5.82 -11.60 -5.79
N CYS A 118 5.08 -10.93 -4.92
CA CYS A 118 3.69 -11.20 -4.52
C CYS A 118 2.94 -9.87 -4.36
N PHE A 119 1.62 -9.88 -4.61
CA PHE A 119 0.76 -8.72 -4.37
C PHE A 119 -0.11 -8.99 -3.16
N ASP A 120 0.47 -8.68 -2.00
CA ASP A 120 -0.05 -9.05 -0.69
C ASP A 120 -0.53 -7.82 0.10
N TYR A 121 -1.59 -8.01 0.89
CA TYR A 121 -2.02 -7.08 1.93
C TYR A 121 -2.38 -7.86 3.19
N GLY A 122 -1.62 -7.65 4.27
CA GLY A 122 -1.86 -8.31 5.54
C GLY A 122 -0.67 -8.33 6.49
N ASN A 123 -0.68 -9.32 7.37
CA ASN A 123 0.31 -9.56 8.42
C ASN A 123 1.53 -10.29 7.85
N ALA A 124 2.72 -9.87 8.28
CA ALA A 124 3.99 -10.35 7.79
C ALA A 124 5.10 -10.17 8.83
N GLU A 125 6.28 -10.70 8.52
CA GLU A 125 7.41 -10.70 9.44
C GLU A 125 7.94 -9.29 9.75
N THR A 126 8.47 -9.10 10.95
CA THR A 126 8.85 -7.78 11.48
C THR A 126 10.24 -7.32 11.06
N ASP A 127 10.97 -8.12 10.28
CA ASP A 127 12.31 -7.80 9.76
C ASP A 127 12.45 -7.98 8.24
N ALA A 128 11.32 -8.23 7.55
CA ALA A 128 11.26 -8.50 6.11
C ALA A 128 12.10 -9.73 5.66
N ILE A 129 12.34 -10.68 6.57
CA ILE A 129 12.97 -11.96 6.29
C ILE A 129 11.90 -13.06 6.39
N ASP A 130 11.96 -14.02 5.46
CA ASP A 130 11.14 -15.23 5.52
C ASP A 130 11.61 -16.11 6.69
N HIS A 131 10.73 -16.30 7.68
CA HIS A 131 10.98 -17.12 8.87
C HIS A 131 10.29 -18.50 8.78
N GLY A 132 9.74 -18.85 7.62
CA GLY A 132 9.15 -20.14 7.32
C GLY A 132 7.63 -20.20 7.42
N ALA A 133 7.09 -21.42 7.45
CA ALA A 133 5.64 -21.61 7.42
C ALA A 133 4.96 -21.05 8.68
N GLY A 134 3.87 -20.31 8.48
CA GLY A 134 3.04 -19.75 9.56
C GLY A 134 3.50 -18.39 10.08
N THR A 135 4.44 -17.72 9.42
CA THR A 135 4.93 -16.38 9.82
C THR A 135 4.28 -15.22 9.06
N MET A 136 3.35 -15.51 8.14
CA MET A 136 2.55 -14.53 7.41
C MET A 136 1.08 -14.95 7.36
N GLU A 137 0.20 -13.97 7.40
CA GLU A 137 -1.22 -14.12 7.05
C GLU A 137 -1.63 -12.90 6.23
N ALA A 138 -1.77 -13.08 4.91
CA ALA A 138 -2.06 -11.97 4.01
C ALA A 138 -3.01 -12.36 2.87
N LEU A 139 -3.78 -11.39 2.39
CA LEU A 139 -4.53 -11.52 1.16
C LEU A 139 -3.57 -11.43 -0.03
N TYR A 140 -3.53 -12.47 -0.85
CA TYR A 140 -2.86 -12.45 -2.16
C TYR A 140 -3.88 -12.26 -3.28
N PHE A 141 -3.57 -11.39 -4.25
CA PHE A 141 -4.34 -11.31 -5.49
C PHE A 141 -3.44 -11.32 -6.73
N GLY A 142 -3.49 -12.42 -7.49
CA GLY A 142 -2.77 -12.54 -8.75
C GLY A 142 -2.94 -13.90 -9.41
N SER A 143 -2.04 -14.20 -10.36
CA SER A 143 -2.08 -15.43 -11.16
C SER A 143 -0.77 -16.22 -11.10
N SER A 144 -0.02 -16.10 -10.00
CA SER A 144 1.19 -16.90 -9.78
C SER A 144 0.84 -18.39 -9.78
N GLN A 145 1.72 -19.20 -10.37
CA GLN A 145 1.67 -20.67 -10.32
C GLN A 145 2.85 -21.25 -9.54
N GLY A 146 3.62 -20.40 -8.84
CA GLY A 146 4.72 -20.86 -7.99
C GLY A 146 4.23 -21.66 -6.77
N TRP A 147 2.99 -21.36 -6.35
CA TRP A 147 2.23 -22.02 -5.28
C TRP A 147 0.74 -22.00 -5.66
N GLY A 148 -0.10 -22.65 -4.85
CA GLY A 148 -1.56 -22.69 -5.04
C GLY A 148 -2.08 -23.95 -5.73
#